data_AF-A0A848L3M7-F1
#
_entry.id   AF-A0A848L3M7-F1
#
_cell.length_a   1.000
_cell.length_b   1.000
_cell.length_c   1.000
_cell.angle_alpha   90.00
_cell.angle_beta   90.00
_cell.angle_gamma   90.00
#
_symmetry.space_group_name_H-M   'P 1'
#
loop_
_entity.id
_entity.type
_entity.pdbx_description
1 polymer ?
#
loop_
_entity_poly.entity_id
_entity_poly.type
_entity_poly.pdbx_seq_one_letter_code
_entity_poly.pdbx_strand_id
1 'polypeptide(L)'
;HAAARKAFVDCARRIAVTLGVSQGRAEGMLAEADDLMTRHPRVAQRLRDGVISVEIARKILERTNLIDDDEPSDSEPSEGEPIDDESSVGESS
;
A
#
# COMPACT_ATOMS: atom_id res chain seq x y z
N HIS A 1 -1.15 2.00 18.84
CA HIS A 1 -2.46 1.89 18.17
C HIS A 1 -3.60 2.68 18.82
N ALA A 2 -3.85 2.62 20.14
CA ALA A 2 -4.99 3.31 20.77
C ALA A 2 -4.99 4.86 20.62
N ALA A 3 -3.81 5.49 20.73
CA ALA A 3 -3.68 6.95 20.59
C ALA A 3 -4.00 7.45 19.17
N ALA A 4 -3.56 6.73 18.12
CA ALA A 4 -3.83 7.07 16.72
C ALA A 4 -5.33 7.00 16.40
N ARG A 5 -6.01 5.96 16.89
CA ARG A 5 -7.47 5.83 16.73
C ARG A 5 -8.24 6.94 17.44
N LYS A 6 -7.80 7.34 18.64
CA LYS A 6 -8.39 8.49 19.34
C LYS A 6 -8.24 9.78 18.53
N ALA A 7 -7.03 10.04 18.02
CA ALA A 7 -6.76 11.22 17.18
C ALA A 7 -7.62 11.22 15.90
N PHE A 8 -7.77 10.06 15.25
CA PHE A 8 -8.64 9.90 14.08
C PHE A 8 -10.10 10.27 14.41
N VAL A 9 -10.66 9.69 15.46
CA VAL A 9 -12.05 9.93 15.87
C VAL A 9 -12.27 11.39 16.29
N ASP A 10 -11.31 12.00 16.99
CA ASP A 10 -11.40 13.40 17.39
C ASP A 10 -11.35 14.35 16.19
N CYS A 11 -10.51 14.06 15.18
CA CYS A 11 -10.51 14.78 13.91
C CYS A 11 -11.83 14.61 13.15
N ALA A 12 -12.33 13.37 13.04
CA ALA A 12 -13.59 13.09 12.37
C ALA A 12 -14.76 13.85 13.01
N ARG A 13 -14.81 13.90 14.34
CA ARG A 13 -15.81 14.66 15.08
C ARG A 13 -15.75 16.15 14.76
N ARG A 14 -14.54 16.74 14.69
CA ARG A 14 -14.37 18.16 14.34
C ARG A 14 -14.84 18.45 12.91
N ILE A 15 -14.53 17.56 11.96
CA ILE A 15 -15.01 17.68 10.57
C ILE A 15 -16.53 17.58 10.51
N ALA A 16 -17.12 16.60 11.21
CA ALA A 16 -18.57 16.41 11.28
C ALA A 16 -19.29 17.68 11.75
N VAL A 17 -18.79 18.28 12.83
CA VAL A 17 -19.34 19.54 13.39
C VAL A 17 -19.16 20.71 12.40
N THR A 18 -17.96 20.85 11.82
CA THR A 18 -17.62 21.99 10.94
C THR A 18 -18.44 21.97 9.65
N LEU A 19 -18.66 20.78 9.08
CA LEU A 19 -19.35 20.61 7.80
C LEU A 19 -20.85 20.30 7.96
N GLY A 20 -21.35 20.12 9.19
CA GLY A 20 -22.74 19.75 9.44
C GLY A 20 -23.10 18.35 8.91
N VAL A 21 -22.14 17.42 8.88
CA VAL A 21 -22.33 16.05 8.38
C VAL A 21 -22.33 15.04 9.53
N SER A 22 -22.80 13.82 9.28
CA SER A 22 -22.74 12.75 10.27
C SER A 22 -21.30 12.35 10.58
N GLN A 23 -21.05 11.86 11.81
CA GLN A 23 -19.72 11.40 12.20
C GLN A 23 -19.19 10.29 11.27
N GLY A 24 -20.01 9.30 10.94
CA GLY A 24 -19.61 8.23 10.00
C GLY A 24 -19.26 8.76 8.61
N ARG A 25 -19.93 9.83 8.14
CA ARG A 25 -19.56 10.47 6.86
C ARG A 25 -18.19 11.16 6.96
N ALA A 26 -17.91 11.84 8.07
CA ALA A 26 -16.62 12.48 8.31
C ALA A 26 -15.47 11.46 8.47
N GLU A 27 -15.72 10.33 9.14
CA GLU A 27 -14.78 9.22 9.24
C GLU A 27 -14.46 8.65 7.84
N GLY A 28 -15.47 8.45 7.00
CA GLY A 28 -15.28 8.03 5.61
C GLY A 28 -14.44 9.02 4.80
N MET A 29 -14.68 10.33 4.96
CA MET A 29 -13.87 11.37 4.29
C MET A 29 -12.40 11.32 4.72
N LEU A 30 -12.13 11.10 6.02
CA LEU A 30 -10.77 10.98 6.52
C LEU A 30 -10.08 9.71 6.01
N ALA A 31 -10.79 8.59 5.95
CA ALA A 31 -10.26 7.36 5.38
C ALA A 31 -9.95 7.52 3.88
N GLU A 32 -10.87 8.11 3.09
CA GLU A 32 -10.64 8.41 1.67
C GLU A 32 -9.41 9.32 1.49
N ALA A 33 -9.22 10.31 2.37
CA ALA A 33 -8.08 11.22 2.31
C ALA A 33 -6.77 10.53 2.69
N ASP A 34 -6.77 9.67 3.71
CA ASP A 34 -5.60 8.90 4.15
C ASP A 34 -5.14 7.96 3.03
N ASP A 35 -6.06 7.21 2.43
CA ASP A 35 -5.79 6.35 1.27
C ASP A 35 -5.21 7.15 0.09
N LEU A 36 -5.79 8.32 -0.19
CA LEU A 36 -5.30 9.16 -1.29
C LEU A 36 -3.88 9.66 -1.04
N MET A 37 -3.53 10.03 0.19
CA MET A 37 -2.21 10.53 0.52
C MET A 37 -1.15 9.43 0.60
N THR A 38 -1.51 8.26 1.13
CA THR A 38 -0.58 7.14 1.34
C THR A 38 -0.37 6.34 0.06
N ARG A 39 -1.43 6.05 -0.69
CA ARG A 39 -1.40 5.15 -1.85
C ARG A 39 -1.34 5.90 -3.20
N HIS A 40 -1.87 7.12 -3.25
CA HIS A 40 -1.99 7.88 -4.51
C HIS A 40 -1.54 9.35 -4.39
N PRO A 41 -0.30 9.62 -3.94
CA PRO A 41 0.15 10.98 -3.64
C PRO A 41 0.06 11.92 -4.85
N ARG A 42 0.25 11.39 -6.07
CA ARG A 42 0.13 12.17 -7.31
C ARG A 42 -1.32 12.57 -7.61
N VAL A 43 -2.29 11.72 -7.27
CA VAL A 43 -3.72 12.02 -7.40
C VAL A 43 -4.12 13.06 -6.34
N ALA A 44 -3.63 12.91 -5.10
CA ALA A 44 -3.81 13.92 -4.05
C ALA A 44 -3.28 15.30 -4.47
N GLN A 45 -2.11 15.35 -5.12
CA GLN A 45 -1.55 16.58 -5.65
C GLN A 45 -2.45 17.19 -6.73
N ARG A 46 -2.86 16.39 -7.72
CA ARG A 46 -3.74 16.87 -8.80
C ARG A 46 -5.10 17.36 -8.32
N LEU A 47 -5.65 16.73 -7.26
CA LEU A 47 -6.88 17.19 -6.62
C LEU A 47 -6.67 18.54 -5.93
N ARG A 48 -5.56 18.72 -5.20
CA ARG A 48 -5.21 20.00 -4.55
C ARG A 48 -4.98 21.13 -5.55
N ASP A 49 -4.35 20.82 -6.68
CA ASP A 49 -4.09 21.78 -7.76
C ASP A 49 -5.37 22.14 -8.55
N GLY A 50 -6.51 21.51 -8.24
CA GLY A 50 -7.78 21.72 -8.94
C GLY A 50 -7.82 21.13 -10.35
N VAL A 51 -6.83 20.31 -10.72
CA VAL A 51 -6.72 19.68 -12.05
C VAL A 51 -7.77 18.56 -12.22
N ILE A 52 -8.14 17.89 -11.13
CA ILE A 52 -9.17 16.86 -11.12
C ILE A 52 -10.23 17.17 -10.06
N SER A 53 -11.47 16.70 -10.28
CA SER A 53 -12.55 16.84 -9.30
C SER A 53 -12.49 15.75 -8.22
N VAL A 54 -13.18 15.99 -7.10
CA VAL A 54 -13.35 15.00 -6.01
C VAL A 54 -13.99 13.71 -6.53
N GLU A 55 -14.91 13.80 -7.49
CA GLU A 55 -15.55 12.62 -8.08
C GLU A 55 -14.57 11.77 -8.89
N ILE A 56 -13.66 12.42 -9.64
CA ILE A 56 -12.59 11.73 -10.37
C ILE A 56 -11.63 11.06 -9.38
N ALA A 57 -11.23 11.77 -8.32
CA ALA A 57 -10.37 11.21 -7.28
C ALA A 57 -10.99 9.97 -6.61
N ARG A 58 -12.29 10.02 -6.27
CA ARG A 58 -13.02 8.88 -5.69
C ARG A 58 -13.07 7.68 -6.64
N LYS A 59 -13.36 7.92 -7.93
CA LYS A 59 -13.36 6.85 -8.95
C LYS A 59 -12.00 6.18 -9.11
N ILE A 60 -10.90 6.91 -8.90
CA ILE A 60 -9.55 6.34 -8.92
C ILE A 60 -9.35 5.47 -7.68
N LEU A 61 -9.70 5.96 -6.49
CA LEU A 61 -9.61 5.17 -5.25
C LEU A 61 -10.40 3.86 -5.35
N GLU A 62 -11.65 3.91 -5.83
CA GLU A 62 -12.51 2.74 -5.97
C GLU A 62 -11.97 1.68 -6.96
N ARG A 63 -11.30 2.13 -8.03
CA ARG A 63 -10.82 1.25 -9.10
C ARG A 63 -9.44 0.68 -8.85
N THR A 64 -8.67 1.27 -7.94
CA THR A 64 -7.28 0.89 -7.75
C THR A 64 -7.17 -0.02 -6.53
N ASN A 65 -7.07 -1.33 -6.78
CA ASN A 65 -6.62 -2.26 -5.76
C ASN A 65 -5.11 -2.12 -5.62
N LEU A 66 -4.60 -2.08 -4.39
CA LEU A 66 -3.16 -2.15 -4.14
C LEU A 66 -2.71 -3.56 -4.51
N ILE A 67 -1.82 -3.69 -5.49
CA ILE A 67 -1.00 -4.88 -5.64
C ILE A 67 0.27 -4.53 -4.88
N ASP A 68 0.46 -5.13 -3.71
CA ASP A 68 1.74 -5.04 -3.03
C ASP A 68 2.75 -5.81 -3.89
N ASP A 69 3.80 -5.16 -4.37
CA ASP A 69 4.96 -5.80 -5.01
C ASP A 69 5.80 -6.56 -3.95
N ASP A 70 5.14 -7.32 -3.08
CA ASP A 70 5.76 -8.40 -2.29
C ASP A 70 5.87 -9.63 -3.22
N GLU A 71 6.46 -9.42 -4.40
CA GLU A 71 7.02 -10.53 -5.16
C GLU A 71 8.15 -11.06 -4.26
N PRO A 72 8.12 -12.35 -3.85
CA PRO A 72 9.27 -12.94 -3.17
C PRO A 72 10.45 -12.68 -4.09
N SER A 73 11.48 -11.97 -3.60
CA SER A 73 12.74 -11.88 -4.32
C SER A 73 13.13 -13.33 -4.63
N ASP A 74 12.98 -13.73 -5.89
CA ASP A 74 13.50 -14.99 -6.41
C ASP A 74 14.99 -14.96 -6.07
N SER A 75 15.31 -15.53 -4.92
CA SER A 75 16.66 -15.74 -4.47
C SER A 75 17.18 -16.76 -5.46
N GLU A 76 18.15 -16.32 -6.25
CA GLU A 76 18.70 -17.07 -7.38
C GLU A 76 18.93 -18.54 -7.00
N PRO A 77 18.69 -19.48 -7.94
CA PRO A 77 18.96 -20.88 -7.69
C PRO A 77 20.43 -21.02 -7.29
N SER A 78 20.65 -21.52 -6.07
CA SER A 78 21.94 -21.90 -5.50
C SER A 78 22.84 -22.46 -6.61
N GLU A 79 23.91 -21.72 -6.92
CA GLU A 79 24.96 -22.18 -7.82
C GLU A 79 25.39 -23.59 -7.42
N GLY A 80 25.61 -24.42 -8.44
CA GLY A 80 25.65 -25.87 -8.34
C GLY A 80 26.62 -26.40 -7.29
N GLU A 81 26.19 -27.48 -6.63
CA GLU A 81 27.11 -28.35 -5.92
C GLU A 81 28.24 -28.77 -6.87
N PRO A 82 29.52 -28.66 -6.45
CA PRO A 82 30.60 -29.26 -7.20
C PRO A 82 30.35 -30.77 -7.21
N ILE A 83 30.21 -31.32 -8.43
CA ILE A 83 30.18 -32.75 -8.65
C ILE A 83 31.60 -33.22 -8.34
N ASP A 84 31.77 -33.93 -7.22
CA ASP A 84 33.03 -34.59 -6.89
C ASP A 84 33.30 -35.69 -7.93
N ASP A 85 33.97 -35.31 -9.01
CA ASP A 85 34.56 -36.23 -9.98
C ASP A 85 35.90 -36.71 -9.40
N GLU A 86 35.86 -37.64 -8.45
CA GLU A 86 37.05 -38.45 -8.13
C GLU A 86 36.97 -39.77 -8.89
N SER A 87 37.41 -39.68 -10.15
CA SER A 87 37.88 -40.83 -10.91
C SER A 87 39.11 -41.43 -10.23
N SER A 88 38.90 -42.38 -9.31
CA SER A 88 39.99 -43.28 -8.87
C SER A 88 39.98 -44.54 -9.72
N VAL A 89 40.68 -44.47 -10.86
CA VAL A 89 41.26 -45.61 -11.58
C VAL A 89 42.13 -46.45 -10.64
N GLY A 90 41.98 -47.79 -10.69
CA GLY A 90 42.79 -48.70 -9.89
C GLY A 90 42.54 -50.17 -10.19
N GLU A 91 43.25 -50.65 -11.21
CA GLU A 91 43.36 -52.02 -11.71
C GLU A 91 43.72 -53.11 -10.67
N SER A 92 43.34 -54.34 -11.03
CA SER A 92 44.01 -55.64 -10.75
C SER A 92 43.87 -56.30 -9.37
N SER A 93 43.18 -57.45 -9.32
CA SER A 93 43.79 -58.78 -9.48
C SER A 93 42.74 -59.90 -9.54
#